data_AF-A0A1H0A1N7-F1
#
_entry.id   AF-A0A1H0A1N7-F1
#
_cell.length_a   1.000
_cell.length_b   1.000
_cell.length_c   1.000
_cell.angle_alpha   90.00
_cell.angle_beta   90.00
_cell.angle_gamma   90.00
#
_symmetry.space_group_name_H-M   'P 1'
#
loop_
_entity.id
_entity.type
_entity.pdbx_description
1 polymer ?
#
loop_
_entity_poly.entity_id
_entity_poly.type
_entity_poly.pdbx_seq_one_letter_code
_entity_poly.pdbx_strand_id
1 'polypeptide(L)'
;MAKVDFFADIVETRTVLGVDENLGPDLASEVLGSKCGENAFDPNFWRDYGFLEIFWTKRPHGRGYAGHHFTFQAHRLGALPARFVSKAIRARHGLTPFKRPLFFTDLKAELGRRGIALVPVGELEFDHQTYVQPESGVEVMVLIADDGLNVADSVEKIISPSWYHSAERHRGNAKYDRESVMRSLEALLPLSDDDRAGRITDDPDWWMAHCFAAGMQAFHADDVPDRREWAQLALWTWDHGVRTGSVDPALATIEKADAVYLLDDCRPERYEELRDLLPSADALVTDCLNALPRSYTAKLTRRNKNLIDAASNLRHAVTDPALLRELDRRVAWRHRRARLQLTQ
;
A
#
# COMPACT_ATOMS: atom_id res chain seq x y z
N MET A 1 -27.99 -6.35 -7.86
CA MET A 1 -26.72 -6.99 -7.50
C MET A 1 -25.51 -6.32 -8.16
N ALA A 2 -25.47 -6.07 -9.47
CA ALA A 2 -24.33 -5.41 -10.14
C ALA A 2 -23.96 -3.95 -9.70
N LYS A 3 -24.70 -3.32 -8.79
CA LYS A 3 -24.50 -1.91 -8.43
C LYS A 3 -23.37 -1.70 -7.41
N VAL A 4 -23.14 -2.67 -6.54
CA VAL A 4 -22.19 -2.60 -5.41
C VAL A 4 -20.92 -3.41 -5.70
N ASP A 5 -21.05 -4.41 -6.56
CA ASP A 5 -20.00 -5.33 -7.00
C ASP A 5 -18.71 -4.61 -7.43
N PHE A 6 -18.82 -3.51 -8.19
CA PHE A 6 -17.69 -2.67 -8.59
C PHE A 6 -16.92 -2.08 -7.39
N PHE A 7 -17.63 -1.59 -6.37
CA PHE A 7 -16.99 -1.01 -5.18
C PHE A 7 -16.41 -2.08 -4.27
N ALA A 8 -17.10 -3.22 -4.15
CA ALA A 8 -16.59 -4.38 -3.45
C ALA A 8 -15.30 -4.92 -4.10
N ASP A 9 -15.21 -4.92 -5.44
CA ASP A 9 -13.98 -5.27 -6.17
C ASP A 9 -12.83 -4.33 -5.79
N ILE A 10 -13.08 -3.01 -5.71
CA ILE A 10 -12.04 -2.03 -5.32
C ILE A 10 -11.51 -2.34 -3.92
N VAL A 11 -12.42 -2.59 -2.97
CA VAL A 11 -12.08 -2.92 -1.57
C VAL A 11 -11.32 -4.24 -1.47
N GLU A 12 -11.74 -5.26 -2.22
CA GLU A 12 -11.11 -6.58 -2.26
C GLU A 12 -9.70 -6.52 -2.87
N THR A 13 -9.55 -5.87 -4.02
CA THR A 13 -8.34 -6.02 -4.85
C THR A 13 -7.37 -4.85 -4.77
N ARG A 14 -7.77 -3.74 -4.12
CA ARG A 14 -7.08 -2.43 -4.16
C ARG A 14 -6.77 -2.02 -5.60
N THR A 15 -7.74 -2.13 -6.49
CA THR A 15 -7.56 -1.69 -7.87
C THR A 15 -8.88 -1.22 -8.47
N VAL A 16 -8.82 -0.22 -9.34
CA VAL A 16 -9.94 0.17 -10.21
C VAL A 16 -9.66 -0.35 -11.61
N LEU A 17 -10.48 -1.26 -12.13
CA LEU A 17 -10.25 -1.93 -13.42
C LEU A 17 -8.86 -2.59 -13.53
N GLY A 18 -8.33 -3.12 -12.41
CA GLY A 18 -7.00 -3.71 -12.35
C GLY A 18 -5.84 -2.69 -12.27
N VAL A 19 -6.14 -1.39 -12.24
CA VAL A 19 -5.15 -0.31 -12.04
C VAL A 19 -5.06 0.06 -10.56
N ASP A 20 -3.82 0.23 -10.08
CA ASP A 20 -3.50 0.87 -8.82
C ASP A 20 -2.43 1.95 -9.04
N GLU A 21 -2.15 2.70 -7.99
CA GLU A 21 -1.16 3.78 -7.95
C GLU A 21 0.24 3.33 -8.35
N ASN A 22 0.58 2.05 -8.21
CA ASN A 22 1.93 1.56 -8.52
C ASN A 22 2.15 1.23 -10.00
N LEU A 23 1.09 1.24 -10.83
CA LEU A 23 1.22 1.05 -12.29
C LEU A 23 1.68 2.31 -13.03
N GLY A 24 1.77 3.45 -12.33
CA GLY A 24 2.21 4.73 -12.89
C GLY A 24 1.13 5.47 -13.71
N PRO A 25 1.35 6.76 -13.97
CA PRO A 25 0.36 7.64 -14.57
C PRO A 25 0.03 7.30 -16.03
N ASP A 26 1.00 6.80 -16.80
CA ASP A 26 0.81 6.50 -18.23
C ASP A 26 -0.10 5.29 -18.44
N LEU A 27 0.13 4.20 -17.71
CA LEU A 27 -0.72 3.02 -17.79
C LEU A 27 -2.10 3.30 -17.19
N ALA A 28 -2.18 4.12 -16.13
CA ALA A 28 -3.46 4.58 -15.62
C ALA A 28 -4.26 5.35 -16.67
N SER A 29 -3.61 6.26 -17.41
CA SER A 29 -4.26 7.00 -18.51
C SER A 29 -4.59 6.13 -19.72
N GLU A 30 -3.81 5.09 -20.01
CA GLU A 30 -4.14 4.10 -21.04
C GLU A 30 -5.44 3.36 -20.70
N VAL A 31 -5.58 2.90 -19.45
CA VAL A 31 -6.72 2.07 -19.01
C VAL A 31 -7.96 2.90 -18.65
N LEU A 32 -7.79 3.98 -17.89
CA LEU A 32 -8.88 4.83 -17.42
C LEU A 32 -9.25 5.90 -18.45
N GLY A 33 -8.38 6.17 -19.42
CA GLY A 33 -8.55 7.15 -20.48
C GLY A 33 -7.79 8.44 -20.21
N SER A 34 -7.29 9.06 -21.28
CA SER A 34 -6.43 10.26 -21.24
C SER A 34 -7.14 11.58 -20.91
N LYS A 35 -8.46 11.56 -20.73
CA LYS A 35 -9.23 12.75 -20.34
C LYS A 35 -9.34 12.81 -18.81
N CYS A 36 -8.29 13.31 -18.17
CA CYS A 36 -8.23 13.54 -16.73
C CYS A 36 -7.85 15.00 -16.43
N GLY A 37 -8.24 15.48 -15.25
CA GLY A 37 -7.61 16.67 -14.67
C GLY A 37 -6.25 16.28 -14.09
N GLU A 38 -5.22 17.09 -14.27
CA GLU A 38 -3.93 16.91 -13.61
C GLU A 38 -3.71 18.07 -12.65
N ASN A 39 -3.34 17.76 -11.42
CA ASN A 39 -2.99 18.73 -10.39
C ASN A 39 -1.61 18.37 -9.86
N ALA A 40 -0.76 19.37 -9.63
CA ALA A 40 0.61 19.16 -9.21
C ALA A 40 0.98 20.05 -8.00
N PHE A 41 1.68 19.45 -7.05
CA PHE A 41 2.30 20.06 -5.89
C PHE A 41 3.68 19.40 -5.70
N ASP A 42 4.69 19.89 -6.42
CA ASP A 42 6.03 19.29 -6.53
C ASP A 42 6.59 18.87 -5.15
N PRO A 43 7.01 17.60 -4.96
CA PRO A 43 7.17 16.53 -5.95
C PRO A 43 5.92 15.68 -6.24
N ASN A 44 4.80 15.96 -5.58
CA ASN A 44 3.57 15.20 -5.68
C ASN A 44 2.68 15.70 -6.83
N PHE A 45 1.91 14.81 -7.42
CA PHE A 45 0.85 15.19 -8.37
C PHE A 45 -0.21 14.09 -8.37
N TRP A 46 -1.39 14.41 -8.91
CA TRP A 46 -2.45 13.44 -9.06
C TRP A 46 -3.25 13.69 -10.33
N ARG A 47 -3.88 12.63 -10.82
CA ARG A 47 -4.83 12.70 -11.93
C ARG A 47 -6.22 12.37 -11.44
N ASP A 48 -7.17 13.26 -11.75
CA ASP A 48 -8.60 13.10 -11.48
C ASP A 48 -9.31 12.54 -12.72
N TYR A 49 -9.83 11.33 -12.59
CA TYR A 49 -10.63 10.60 -13.58
C TYR A 49 -12.14 10.67 -13.26
N GLY A 50 -12.57 11.73 -12.56
CA GLY A 50 -13.93 12.07 -12.14
C GLY A 50 -14.23 11.67 -10.70
N PHE A 51 -14.40 10.36 -10.47
CA PHE A 51 -14.63 9.80 -9.12
C PHE A 51 -13.38 9.17 -8.54
N LEU A 52 -12.32 9.05 -9.33
CA LEU A 52 -11.08 8.40 -8.94
C LEU A 52 -9.94 9.39 -9.10
N GLU A 53 -9.26 9.67 -8.01
CA GLU A 53 -8.02 10.42 -7.99
C GLU A 53 -6.88 9.44 -7.69
N ILE A 54 -5.84 9.44 -8.51
CA ILE A 54 -4.64 8.62 -8.25
C ILE A 54 -3.46 9.57 -8.06
N PHE A 55 -2.74 9.36 -6.97
CA PHE A 55 -1.66 10.20 -6.49
C PHE A 55 -0.32 9.50 -6.70
N TRP A 56 0.64 10.29 -7.16
CA TRP A 56 2.01 9.86 -7.38
C TRP A 56 2.98 10.90 -6.83
N THR A 57 4.18 10.43 -6.53
CA THR A 57 5.32 11.28 -6.21
C THR A 57 6.36 11.10 -7.31
N LYS A 58 6.86 12.20 -7.86
CA LYS A 58 7.99 12.17 -8.76
C LYS A 58 9.23 11.73 -7.98
N ARG A 59 9.93 10.73 -8.51
CA ARG A 59 11.15 10.20 -7.89
C ARG A 59 12.26 11.26 -7.95
N PRO A 60 12.84 11.70 -6.82
CA PRO A 60 13.85 12.76 -6.82
C PRO A 60 15.13 12.37 -7.56
N HIS A 61 15.58 11.12 -7.41
CA HIS A 61 16.84 10.62 -7.99
C HIS A 61 16.63 9.45 -8.96
N GLY A 62 15.49 8.78 -8.87
CA GLY A 62 15.08 7.67 -9.73
C GLY A 62 14.37 8.13 -11.01
N ARG A 63 14.10 7.16 -11.88
CA ARG A 63 13.30 7.40 -13.10
C ARG A 63 11.82 7.17 -12.81
N GLY A 64 10.98 8.08 -13.28
CA GLY A 64 9.53 7.93 -13.25
C GLY A 64 8.90 8.39 -11.94
N TYR A 65 7.93 7.61 -11.45
CA TYR A 65 7.03 8.01 -10.38
C TYR A 65 6.82 6.85 -9.42
N ALA A 66 6.65 7.18 -8.14
CA ALA A 66 6.21 6.25 -7.11
C ALA A 66 4.71 6.42 -6.87
N GLY A 67 3.98 5.31 -6.77
CA GLY A 67 2.57 5.33 -6.36
C GLY A 67 2.45 5.80 -4.92
N HIS A 68 1.52 6.70 -4.65
CA HIS A 68 1.29 7.22 -3.30
C HIS A 68 0.01 6.64 -2.68
N HIS A 69 -1.13 6.83 -3.35
CA HIS A 69 -2.40 6.15 -3.09
C HIS A 69 -3.39 6.50 -4.22
N PHE A 70 -4.59 5.93 -4.20
CA PHE A 70 -5.76 6.46 -4.88
C PHE A 70 -6.90 6.72 -3.89
N THR A 71 -7.76 7.66 -4.25
CA THR A 71 -9.01 7.93 -3.55
C THR A 71 -10.17 7.83 -4.53
N PHE A 72 -11.13 6.98 -4.22
CA PHE A 72 -12.43 6.98 -4.86
C PHE A 72 -13.39 7.87 -4.06
N GLN A 73 -13.83 8.97 -4.66
CA GLN A 73 -14.67 10.01 -4.06
C GLN A 73 -16.15 9.59 -4.15
N ALA A 74 -16.57 8.69 -3.25
CA ALA A 74 -17.90 8.08 -3.27
C ALA A 74 -19.03 9.07 -2.92
N HIS A 75 -18.75 10.12 -2.16
CA HIS A 75 -19.70 11.22 -1.90
C HIS A 75 -20.12 11.99 -3.18
N ARG A 76 -19.34 11.89 -4.27
CA ARG A 76 -19.70 12.51 -5.55
C ARG A 76 -20.80 11.73 -6.28
N LEU A 77 -21.08 10.48 -5.89
CA LEU A 77 -22.01 9.58 -6.58
C LEU A 77 -23.44 10.13 -6.54
N GLY A 78 -24.15 10.07 -7.67
CA GLY A 78 -25.47 10.68 -7.83
C GLY A 78 -25.48 12.19 -8.06
N ALA A 79 -24.41 12.91 -7.68
CA ALA A 79 -24.29 14.35 -7.91
C ALA A 79 -23.60 14.69 -9.25
N LEU A 80 -22.57 13.93 -9.64
CA LEU A 80 -21.81 14.23 -10.86
C LEU A 80 -22.49 13.76 -12.16
N PRO A 81 -22.48 14.59 -13.22
CA PRO A 81 -22.93 14.17 -14.54
C PRO A 81 -22.18 12.94 -15.07
N ALA A 82 -22.90 12.06 -15.76
CA ALA A 82 -22.37 10.82 -16.34
C ALA A 82 -21.11 10.99 -17.21
N ARG A 83 -20.90 12.18 -17.79
CA ARG A 83 -19.71 12.51 -18.60
C ARG A 83 -18.39 12.40 -17.82
N PHE A 84 -18.44 12.57 -16.49
CA PHE A 84 -17.27 12.49 -15.60
C PHE A 84 -16.90 11.05 -15.21
N VAL A 85 -17.77 10.07 -15.42
CA VAL A 85 -17.36 8.65 -15.31
C VAL A 85 -16.47 8.32 -16.51
N SER A 86 -15.32 7.70 -16.29
CA SER A 86 -14.41 7.33 -17.38
C SER A 86 -15.09 6.41 -18.40
N LYS A 87 -14.69 6.50 -19.68
CA LYS A 87 -15.28 5.66 -20.75
C LYS A 87 -15.12 4.17 -20.45
N ALA A 88 -13.96 3.76 -19.96
CA ALA A 88 -13.66 2.37 -19.63
C ALA A 88 -14.57 1.85 -18.49
N ILE A 89 -14.73 2.63 -17.42
CA ILE A 89 -15.62 2.27 -16.30
C ILE A 89 -17.08 2.14 -16.79
N ARG A 90 -17.56 3.09 -17.60
CA ARG A 90 -18.91 3.03 -18.18
C ARG A 90 -19.11 1.83 -19.09
N ALA A 91 -18.12 1.48 -19.89
CA ALA A 91 -18.22 0.35 -20.82
C ALA A 91 -18.41 -0.97 -20.08
N ARG A 92 -17.71 -1.16 -18.96
CA ARG A 92 -17.74 -2.41 -18.19
C ARG A 92 -18.88 -2.49 -17.16
N HIS A 93 -19.10 -1.43 -16.40
CA HIS A 93 -20.04 -1.44 -15.28
C HIS A 93 -21.34 -0.66 -15.54
N GLY A 94 -21.45 -0.05 -16.73
CA GLY A 94 -22.55 0.86 -17.04
C GLY A 94 -22.50 2.15 -16.21
N LEU A 95 -23.59 2.92 -16.25
CA LEU A 95 -23.72 4.17 -15.49
C LEU A 95 -24.51 4.02 -14.20
N THR A 96 -25.29 2.95 -14.09
CA THR A 96 -26.24 2.76 -12.99
C THR A 96 -25.59 2.79 -11.60
N PRO A 97 -24.39 2.21 -11.36
CA PRO A 97 -23.73 2.29 -10.05
C PRO A 97 -23.45 3.72 -9.58
N PHE A 98 -23.31 4.67 -10.51
CA PHE A 98 -22.85 6.03 -10.23
C PHE A 98 -23.98 7.05 -10.06
N LYS A 99 -25.24 6.61 -10.11
CA LYS A 99 -26.42 7.49 -10.10
C LYS A 99 -27.00 7.73 -8.70
N ARG A 100 -26.46 7.11 -7.65
CA ARG A 100 -26.95 7.22 -6.27
C ARG A 100 -25.78 7.11 -5.30
N PRO A 101 -25.91 7.64 -4.07
CA PRO A 101 -24.95 7.39 -3.01
C PRO A 101 -24.68 5.89 -2.82
N LEU A 102 -23.45 5.56 -2.46
CA LEU A 102 -23.07 4.21 -2.05
C LEU A 102 -23.34 4.07 -0.55
N PHE A 103 -24.25 3.18 -0.16
CA PHE A 103 -24.53 2.90 1.24
C PHE A 103 -23.56 1.85 1.78
N PHE A 104 -23.07 2.07 3.00
CA PHE A 104 -22.16 1.16 3.68
C PHE A 104 -22.83 -0.17 4.02
N THR A 105 -24.12 -0.15 4.41
CA THR A 105 -24.89 -1.38 4.62
C THR A 105 -24.87 -2.29 3.38
N ASP A 106 -25.07 -1.72 2.20
CA ASP A 106 -25.05 -2.45 0.93
C ASP A 106 -23.64 -2.97 0.60
N LEU A 107 -22.62 -2.13 0.76
CA LEU A 107 -21.22 -2.51 0.53
C LEU A 107 -20.79 -3.64 1.47
N LYS A 108 -21.11 -3.53 2.76
CA LYS A 108 -20.79 -4.52 3.79
C LYS A 108 -21.50 -5.86 3.53
N ALA A 109 -22.76 -5.83 3.10
CA ALA A 109 -23.49 -7.04 2.73
C ALA A 109 -22.85 -7.77 1.53
N GLU A 110 -22.45 -7.03 0.50
CA GLU A 110 -21.77 -7.61 -0.67
C GLU A 110 -20.38 -8.17 -0.32
N LEU A 111 -19.59 -7.45 0.49
CA LEU A 111 -18.31 -7.94 0.99
C LEU A 111 -18.49 -9.20 1.85
N GLY A 112 -19.49 -9.22 2.74
CA GLY A 112 -19.82 -10.39 3.56
C GLY A 112 -20.21 -11.61 2.71
N ARG A 113 -20.97 -11.41 1.63
CA ARG A 113 -21.29 -12.48 0.66
C ARG A 113 -20.04 -13.08 0.00
N ARG A 114 -18.97 -12.28 -0.14
CA ARG A 114 -17.67 -12.70 -0.68
C ARG A 114 -16.71 -13.25 0.38
N GLY A 115 -17.11 -13.27 1.66
CA GLY A 115 -16.24 -13.66 2.77
C GLY A 115 -15.19 -12.62 3.14
N ILE A 116 -15.42 -11.35 2.78
CA ILE A 116 -14.49 -10.25 3.03
C ILE A 116 -14.97 -9.43 4.23
N ALA A 117 -14.10 -9.30 5.23
CA ALA A 117 -14.39 -8.52 6.42
C ALA A 117 -13.83 -7.10 6.33
N LEU A 118 -14.55 -6.16 6.95
CA LEU A 118 -14.10 -4.81 7.24
C LEU A 118 -14.00 -4.64 8.75
N VAL A 119 -12.89 -4.08 9.22
CA VAL A 119 -12.61 -3.84 10.64
C VAL A 119 -12.61 -2.33 10.89
N PRO A 120 -13.35 -1.83 11.89
CA PRO A 120 -13.28 -0.41 12.25
C PRO A 120 -11.87 -0.08 12.75
N VAL A 121 -11.35 1.07 12.38
CA VAL A 121 -10.04 1.56 12.84
C VAL A 121 -10.16 3.01 13.33
N GLY A 122 -9.30 3.36 14.29
CA GLY A 122 -9.28 4.69 14.88
C GLY A 122 -10.47 4.97 15.81
N GLU A 123 -10.41 6.13 16.46
CA GLU A 123 -11.57 6.70 17.14
C GLU A 123 -12.52 7.33 16.10
N LEU A 124 -13.75 7.64 16.52
CA LEU A 124 -14.68 8.38 15.67
C LEU A 124 -14.12 9.77 15.40
N GLU A 125 -13.85 10.07 14.13
CA GLU A 125 -13.40 11.39 13.71
C GLU A 125 -14.60 12.19 13.20
N PHE A 126 -15.06 13.13 14.01
CA PHE A 126 -16.26 13.91 13.74
C PHE A 126 -17.47 12.99 13.48
N ASP A 127 -18.15 13.18 12.36
CA ASP A 127 -19.30 12.39 11.92
C ASP A 127 -18.90 11.18 11.07
N HIS A 128 -17.65 10.68 11.17
CA HIS A 128 -17.16 9.57 10.35
C HIS A 128 -16.61 8.39 11.17
N GLN A 129 -16.84 7.19 10.64
CA GLN A 129 -16.16 5.96 11.04
C GLN A 129 -15.36 5.41 9.85
N THR A 130 -14.07 5.17 10.06
CA THR A 130 -13.21 4.50 9.08
C THR A 130 -13.17 3.00 9.33
N TYR A 131 -13.28 2.23 8.25
CA TYR A 131 -13.10 0.78 8.24
C TYR A 131 -11.96 0.39 7.31
N VAL A 132 -11.28 -0.72 7.58
CA VAL A 132 -10.18 -1.23 6.76
C VAL A 132 -10.45 -2.68 6.36
N GLN A 133 -10.14 -3.02 5.11
CA GLN A 133 -10.01 -4.41 4.67
C GLN A 133 -8.56 -4.87 4.96
N PRO A 134 -8.34 -5.84 5.87
CA PRO A 134 -6.99 -6.13 6.38
C PRO A 134 -5.96 -6.62 5.34
N GLU A 135 -6.40 -7.29 4.28
CA GLU A 135 -5.51 -7.93 3.29
C GLU A 135 -5.08 -6.98 2.17
N SER A 136 -5.98 -6.09 1.76
CA SER A 136 -5.81 -5.10 0.70
C SER A 136 -5.32 -3.77 1.26
N GLY A 137 -5.60 -3.52 2.55
CA GLY A 137 -5.34 -2.25 3.23
C GLY A 137 -6.28 -1.13 2.79
N VAL A 138 -7.31 -1.41 2.00
CA VAL A 138 -8.24 -0.36 1.55
C VAL A 138 -9.06 0.14 2.72
N GLU A 139 -9.19 1.45 2.82
CA GLU A 139 -9.93 2.17 3.83
C GLU A 139 -11.27 2.61 3.26
N VAL A 140 -12.32 2.51 4.05
CA VAL A 140 -13.69 2.90 3.73
C VAL A 140 -14.15 3.87 4.80
N MET A 141 -14.29 5.14 4.42
CA MET A 141 -14.75 6.21 5.29
C MET A 141 -16.26 6.33 5.16
N VAL A 142 -16.96 6.13 6.27
CA VAL A 142 -18.43 6.08 6.33
C VAL A 142 -18.94 7.24 7.16
N LEU A 143 -19.92 7.96 6.62
CA LEU A 143 -20.64 9.00 7.35
C LEU A 143 -21.64 8.34 8.32
N ILE A 144 -21.53 8.64 9.61
CA ILE A 144 -22.38 8.07 10.66
C ILE A 144 -23.50 9.01 11.13
N ALA A 145 -23.50 10.27 10.68
CA ALA A 145 -24.56 11.24 10.94
C ALA A 145 -24.79 12.13 9.71
N ASP A 146 -26.02 12.56 9.47
CA ASP A 146 -26.35 13.47 8.35
C ASP A 146 -25.59 14.80 8.50
N ASP A 147 -24.84 15.21 7.47
CA ASP A 147 -24.08 16.48 7.45
C ASP A 147 -24.81 17.60 6.67
N GLY A 148 -26.03 17.32 6.21
CA GLY A 148 -26.85 18.22 5.38
C GLY A 148 -26.56 18.18 3.88
N LEU A 149 -25.48 17.53 3.45
CA LEU A 149 -25.12 17.29 2.04
C LEU A 149 -25.25 15.81 1.66
N ASN A 150 -24.89 14.95 2.60
CA ASN A 150 -24.90 13.50 2.52
C ASN A 150 -25.80 12.93 3.63
N VAL A 151 -26.21 11.69 3.45
CA VAL A 151 -27.07 10.95 4.38
C VAL A 151 -26.23 9.96 5.16
N ALA A 152 -26.55 9.76 6.44
CA ALA A 152 -25.93 8.74 7.27
C ALA A 152 -25.96 7.37 6.59
N ASP A 153 -24.95 6.55 6.89
CA ASP A 153 -24.62 5.30 6.19
C ASP A 153 -24.05 5.49 4.77
N SER A 154 -23.82 6.72 4.28
CA SER A 154 -23.08 6.93 3.03
C SER A 154 -21.60 6.59 3.18
N VAL A 155 -21.05 5.93 2.15
CA VAL A 155 -19.60 5.85 1.97
C VAL A 155 -19.14 7.16 1.33
N GLU A 156 -18.28 7.89 2.03
CA GLU A 156 -17.74 9.16 1.55
C GLU A 156 -16.54 8.94 0.64
N LYS A 157 -15.64 8.03 1.04
CA LYS A 157 -14.39 7.73 0.33
C LYS A 157 -14.01 6.25 0.45
N ILE A 158 -13.40 5.73 -0.61
CA ILE A 158 -12.66 4.46 -0.59
C ILE A 158 -11.20 4.79 -0.94
N ILE A 159 -10.28 4.56 -0.03
CA ILE A 159 -8.90 5.06 -0.11
C ILE A 159 -7.95 3.85 -0.11
N SER A 160 -7.04 3.80 -1.08
CA SER A 160 -5.95 2.81 -1.00
C SER A 160 -4.98 3.23 0.10
N PRO A 161 -4.33 2.29 0.79
CA PRO A 161 -3.40 2.63 1.85
C PRO A 161 -2.28 3.51 1.31
N SER A 162 -2.02 4.62 2.01
CA SER A 162 -0.81 5.43 1.86
C SER A 162 0.19 5.03 2.95
N TRP A 163 1.48 5.26 2.71
CA TRP A 163 2.53 5.14 3.72
C TRP A 163 2.18 5.85 5.04
N TYR A 164 1.55 7.04 4.96
CA TYR A 164 1.09 7.81 6.12
C TYR A 164 0.02 7.06 6.92
N HIS A 165 -1.03 6.54 6.25
CA HIS A 165 -2.11 5.83 6.94
C HIS A 165 -1.73 4.41 7.37
N SER A 166 -0.76 3.76 6.72
CA SER A 166 -0.18 2.50 7.22
C SER A 166 0.52 2.72 8.55
N ALA A 167 1.32 3.79 8.68
CA ALA A 167 1.98 4.13 9.94
C ALA A 167 0.96 4.46 11.06
N GLU A 168 -0.15 5.14 10.74
CA GLU A 168 -1.21 5.43 11.71
C GLU A 168 -2.03 4.20 12.12
N ARG A 169 -2.30 3.27 11.19
CA ARG A 169 -2.99 2.01 11.51
C ARG A 169 -2.22 1.15 12.51
N HIS A 170 -0.90 1.10 12.41
CA HIS A 170 -0.08 0.40 13.39
C HIS A 170 -0.01 1.13 14.74
N ARG A 171 -0.29 2.45 14.80
CA ARG A 171 -0.44 3.18 16.07
C ARG A 171 -1.76 2.84 16.77
N GLY A 172 -2.79 2.45 16.03
CA GLY A 172 -4.12 2.13 16.56
C GLY A 172 -4.30 0.68 17.03
N ASN A 173 -3.28 -0.17 16.94
CA ASN A 173 -3.38 -1.54 17.46
C ASN A 173 -3.31 -1.49 18.99
N ALA A 174 -4.48 -1.38 19.63
CA ALA A 174 -4.70 -1.06 21.04
C ALA A 174 -3.95 -1.95 22.07
N LYS A 175 -3.33 -3.04 21.61
CA LYS A 175 -2.58 -3.97 22.46
C LYS A 175 -1.23 -3.41 22.92
N TYR A 176 -0.57 -2.57 22.10
CA TYR A 176 0.73 -2.00 22.43
C TYR A 176 0.75 -0.49 22.19
N ASP A 177 0.82 0.26 23.28
CA ASP A 177 1.06 1.70 23.22
C ASP A 177 2.45 2.01 22.61
N ARG A 178 2.51 3.08 21.81
CA ARG A 178 3.73 3.48 21.08
C ARG A 178 4.90 3.75 22.01
N GLU A 179 4.66 4.40 23.15
CA GLU A 179 5.72 4.70 24.12
C GLU A 179 6.26 3.39 24.72
N SER A 180 5.40 2.41 24.97
CA SER A 180 5.84 1.08 25.41
C SER A 180 6.67 0.34 24.35
N VAL A 181 6.27 0.40 23.07
CA VAL A 181 7.04 -0.22 21.98
C VAL A 181 8.41 0.43 21.85
N MET A 182 8.47 1.77 21.86
CA MET A 182 9.73 2.50 21.75
C MET A 182 10.68 2.21 22.91
N ARG A 183 10.18 2.24 24.16
CA ARG A 183 11.00 1.87 25.33
C ARG A 183 11.52 0.43 25.26
N SER A 184 10.71 -0.48 24.74
CA SER A 184 11.12 -1.87 24.53
C SER A 184 12.25 -1.95 23.50
N LEU A 185 12.13 -1.26 22.37
CA LEU A 185 13.18 -1.21 21.34
C LEU A 185 14.47 -0.57 21.84
N GLU A 186 14.38 0.55 22.57
CA GLU A 186 15.54 1.21 23.18
C GLU A 186 16.29 0.27 24.15
N ALA A 187 15.56 -0.56 24.90
CA ALA A 187 16.15 -1.57 25.77
C ALA A 187 16.82 -2.73 25.01
N LEU A 188 16.48 -2.95 23.74
CA LEU A 188 17.06 -3.98 22.86
C LEU A 188 18.29 -3.47 22.09
N LEU A 189 18.41 -2.16 21.85
CA LEU A 189 19.53 -1.56 21.09
C LEU A 189 20.91 -2.00 21.58
N PRO A 190 21.26 -1.90 22.89
CA PRO A 190 22.63 -2.19 23.34
C PRO A 190 22.94 -3.69 23.44
N LEU A 191 21.97 -4.56 23.19
CA LEU A 191 22.08 -6.00 23.40
C LEU A 191 22.67 -6.71 22.17
N SER A 192 23.33 -7.84 22.40
CA SER A 192 23.71 -8.77 21.33
C SER A 192 22.48 -9.45 20.72
N ASP A 193 22.61 -10.04 19.53
CA ASP A 193 21.50 -10.75 18.88
C ASP A 193 20.94 -11.90 19.72
N ASP A 194 21.81 -12.60 20.46
CA ASP A 194 21.43 -13.70 21.35
C ASP A 194 20.68 -13.17 22.59
N ASP A 195 21.15 -12.07 23.18
CA ASP A 195 20.49 -11.43 24.31
C ASP A 195 19.13 -10.83 23.92
N ARG A 196 19.02 -10.27 22.71
CA ARG A 196 17.75 -9.79 22.15
C ARG A 196 16.77 -10.94 22.02
N ALA A 197 17.20 -12.08 21.47
CA ALA A 197 16.35 -13.26 21.31
C ALA A 197 15.77 -13.76 22.64
N GLY A 198 16.48 -13.60 23.75
CA GLY A 198 15.98 -13.95 25.09
C GLY A 198 14.93 -13.00 25.69
N ARG A 199 14.63 -11.86 25.04
CA ARG A 199 13.75 -10.80 25.58
C ARG A 199 12.50 -10.52 24.76
N ILE A 200 12.31 -11.22 23.65
CA ILE A 200 11.16 -11.06 22.78
C ILE A 200 10.04 -12.06 23.12
N THR A 201 8.89 -11.91 22.47
CA THR A 201 7.71 -12.76 22.62
C THR A 201 7.33 -13.41 21.29
N ASP A 202 6.58 -14.50 21.33
CA ASP A 202 6.03 -15.17 20.14
C ASP A 202 4.76 -14.48 19.60
N ASP A 203 4.35 -13.37 20.20
CA ASP A 203 3.15 -12.62 19.86
C ASP A 203 3.27 -11.92 18.48
N PRO A 204 2.47 -12.31 17.46
CA PRO A 204 2.56 -11.71 16.14
C PRO A 204 2.27 -10.20 16.12
N ASP A 205 1.37 -9.71 16.99
CA ASP A 205 1.06 -8.28 17.06
C ASP A 205 2.25 -7.49 17.61
N TRP A 206 2.97 -8.07 18.58
CA TRP A 206 4.19 -7.49 19.12
C TRP A 206 5.24 -7.36 18.01
N TRP A 207 5.44 -8.43 17.23
CA TRP A 207 6.41 -8.45 16.13
C TRP A 207 6.12 -7.38 15.11
N MET A 208 4.88 -7.29 14.63
CA MET A 208 4.52 -6.28 13.65
C MET A 208 4.74 -4.88 14.19
N ALA A 209 4.32 -4.58 15.43
CA ALA A 209 4.53 -3.28 16.04
C ALA A 209 6.02 -2.92 16.16
N HIS A 210 6.87 -3.86 16.58
CA HIS A 210 8.30 -3.63 16.79
C HIS A 210 9.09 -3.51 15.48
N CYS A 211 8.80 -4.38 14.49
CA CYS A 211 9.42 -4.29 13.18
C CYS A 211 9.12 -2.95 12.50
N PHE A 212 7.86 -2.51 12.52
CA PHE A 212 7.48 -1.22 11.94
C PHE A 212 8.06 -0.03 12.71
N ALA A 213 8.01 -0.04 14.05
CA ALA A 213 8.56 1.04 14.85
C ALA A 213 10.08 1.17 14.68
N ALA A 214 10.81 0.05 14.66
CA ALA A 214 12.25 0.04 14.40
C ALA A 214 12.59 0.55 13.00
N GLY A 215 11.86 0.10 11.96
CA GLY A 215 12.03 0.58 10.58
C GLY A 215 11.72 2.07 10.42
N MET A 216 10.64 2.56 11.03
CA MET A 216 10.29 3.98 11.04
C MET A 216 11.39 4.83 11.69
N GLN A 217 11.92 4.38 12.81
CA GLN A 217 13.01 5.07 13.50
C GLN A 217 14.29 5.04 12.64
N ALA A 218 14.68 3.88 12.12
CA ALA A 218 15.90 3.73 11.33
C ALA A 218 15.90 4.52 10.02
N PHE A 219 14.80 4.45 9.26
CA PHE A 219 14.79 4.82 7.84
C PHE A 219 13.99 6.09 7.53
N HIS A 220 13.03 6.47 8.39
CA HIS A 220 12.12 7.59 8.10
C HIS A 220 12.36 8.82 8.98
N ALA A 221 12.61 8.63 10.27
CA ALA A 221 12.79 9.75 11.21
C ALA A 221 14.05 10.57 10.87
N ASP A 222 13.95 11.90 10.94
CA ASP A 222 15.00 12.79 10.45
C ASP A 222 16.20 12.90 11.40
N ASP A 223 15.94 13.05 12.70
CA ASP A 223 16.97 13.26 13.72
C ASP A 223 17.01 12.07 14.68
N VAL A 224 17.75 11.03 14.30
CA VAL A 224 17.88 9.79 15.09
C VAL A 224 19.33 9.62 15.54
N PRO A 225 19.61 9.78 16.85
CA PRO A 225 20.87 9.34 17.43
C PRO A 225 21.05 7.84 17.17
N ASP A 226 22.30 7.41 16.95
CA ASP A 226 22.64 5.99 16.79
C ASP A 226 21.80 5.31 15.66
N ARG A 227 21.58 6.03 14.55
CA ARG A 227 20.77 5.56 13.41
C ARG A 227 21.25 4.21 12.88
N ARG A 228 22.56 3.98 12.91
CA ARG A 228 23.18 2.74 12.45
C ARG A 228 22.73 1.54 13.30
N GLU A 229 22.70 1.71 14.62
CA GLU A 229 22.24 0.73 15.58
C GLU A 229 20.73 0.46 15.40
N TRP A 230 19.95 1.50 15.14
CA TRP A 230 18.53 1.36 14.79
C TRP A 230 18.32 0.58 13.49
N ALA A 231 19.12 0.84 12.45
CA ALA A 231 19.06 0.11 11.19
C ALA A 231 19.42 -1.37 11.37
N GLN A 232 20.46 -1.67 12.16
CA GLN A 232 20.80 -3.05 12.52
C GLN A 232 19.67 -3.74 13.28
N LEU A 233 19.07 -3.06 14.28
CA LEU A 233 17.95 -3.59 15.04
C LEU A 233 16.74 -3.84 14.12
N ALA A 234 16.43 -2.93 13.20
CA ALA A 234 15.32 -3.07 12.27
C ALA A 234 15.51 -4.25 11.32
N LEU A 235 16.71 -4.44 10.76
CA LEU A 235 17.01 -5.60 9.91
C LEU A 235 16.96 -6.90 10.73
N TRP A 236 17.51 -6.89 11.95
CA TRP A 236 17.47 -8.03 12.85
C TRP A 236 16.03 -8.42 13.22
N THR A 237 15.15 -7.48 13.55
CA THR A 237 13.76 -7.80 13.92
C THR A 237 13.02 -8.48 12.77
N TRP A 238 13.17 -7.99 11.53
CA TRP A 238 12.60 -8.64 10.35
C TRP A 238 13.16 -10.05 10.15
N ASP A 239 14.48 -10.21 10.15
CA ASP A 239 15.11 -11.50 9.87
C ASP A 239 14.87 -12.52 11.01
N HIS A 240 14.87 -12.08 12.25
CA HIS A 240 14.53 -12.93 13.40
C HIS A 240 13.06 -13.35 13.35
N GLY A 241 12.14 -12.42 13.16
CA GLY A 241 10.71 -12.73 13.06
C GLY A 241 10.40 -13.71 11.92
N VAL A 242 11.11 -13.61 10.79
CA VAL A 242 11.02 -14.59 9.70
C VAL A 242 11.55 -15.96 10.12
N ARG A 243 12.72 -16.02 10.76
CA ARG A 243 13.32 -17.29 11.23
C ARG A 243 12.45 -18.02 12.25
N THR A 244 11.77 -17.29 13.14
CA THR A 244 10.88 -17.87 14.15
C THR A 244 9.48 -18.17 13.62
N GLY A 245 9.17 -17.76 12.37
CA GLY A 245 7.85 -17.91 11.77
C GLY A 245 6.80 -16.92 12.31
N SER A 246 7.22 -15.92 13.09
CA SER A 246 6.35 -14.89 13.63
C SER A 246 6.01 -13.79 12.62
N VAL A 247 6.84 -13.65 11.58
CA VAL A 247 6.66 -12.68 10.50
C VAL A 247 6.67 -13.39 9.15
N ASP A 248 5.76 -12.95 8.27
CA ASP A 248 5.70 -13.44 6.91
C ASP A 248 6.97 -13.03 6.10
N PRO A 249 7.68 -13.99 5.45
CA PRO A 249 8.90 -13.68 4.71
C PRO A 249 8.74 -12.68 3.56
N ALA A 250 7.60 -12.70 2.87
CA ALA A 250 7.37 -11.76 1.77
C ALA A 250 7.09 -10.35 2.29
N LEU A 251 6.39 -10.23 3.41
CA LEU A 251 6.19 -8.93 4.06
C LEU A 251 7.53 -8.34 4.48
N ALA A 252 8.36 -9.10 5.18
CA ALA A 252 9.71 -8.66 5.55
C ALA A 252 10.55 -8.25 4.32
N THR A 253 10.42 -8.98 3.20
CA THR A 253 11.10 -8.65 1.95
C THR A 253 10.60 -7.32 1.35
N ILE A 254 9.28 -7.12 1.31
CA ILE A 254 8.67 -5.87 0.83
C ILE A 254 9.15 -4.69 1.67
N GLU A 255 9.07 -4.79 2.99
CA GLU A 255 9.44 -3.70 3.91
C GLU A 255 10.93 -3.36 3.83
N LYS A 256 11.82 -4.36 3.73
CA LYS A 256 13.26 -4.14 3.52
C LYS A 256 13.53 -3.49 2.16
N ALA A 257 12.85 -3.94 1.10
CA ALA A 257 13.00 -3.37 -0.23
C ALA A 257 12.51 -1.92 -0.31
N ASP A 258 11.37 -1.60 0.31
CA ASP A 258 10.82 -0.25 0.37
C ASP A 258 11.71 0.68 1.22
N ALA A 259 12.29 0.19 2.31
CA ALA A 259 13.26 0.94 3.12
C ALA A 259 14.52 1.30 2.31
N VAL A 260 15.12 0.33 1.60
CA VAL A 260 16.29 0.58 0.75
C VAL A 260 15.95 1.54 -0.39
N TYR A 261 14.80 1.36 -1.04
CA TYR A 261 14.31 2.27 -2.06
C TYR A 261 14.17 3.70 -1.54
N LEU A 262 13.54 3.87 -0.37
CA LEU A 262 13.30 5.19 0.20
C LEU A 262 14.61 5.90 0.53
N LEU A 263 15.58 5.18 1.11
CA LEU A 263 16.89 5.74 1.40
C LEU A 263 17.59 6.15 0.10
N ASP A 264 17.68 5.25 -0.87
CA ASP A 264 18.39 5.50 -2.12
C ASP A 264 17.78 6.64 -2.95
N ASP A 265 16.44 6.73 -3.01
CA ASP A 265 15.75 7.69 -3.86
C ASP A 265 15.38 9.02 -3.18
N CYS A 266 15.15 9.01 -1.87
CA CYS A 266 14.66 10.19 -1.14
C CYS A 266 15.65 10.73 -0.09
N ARG A 267 16.68 9.96 0.29
CA ARG A 267 17.66 10.29 1.33
C ARG A 267 19.05 9.72 1.00
N PRO A 268 19.63 10.05 -0.18
CA PRO A 268 20.86 9.40 -0.66
C PRO A 268 22.03 9.52 0.31
N GLU A 269 22.12 10.61 1.08
CA GLU A 269 23.12 10.78 2.13
C GLU A 269 23.02 9.71 3.23
N ARG A 270 21.79 9.34 3.62
CA ARG A 270 21.55 8.28 4.61
C ARG A 270 21.77 6.90 4.00
N TYR A 271 21.47 6.75 2.71
CA TYR A 271 21.78 5.51 2.00
C TYR A 271 23.28 5.24 2.00
N GLU A 272 24.12 6.25 1.72
CA GLU A 272 25.57 6.13 1.78
C GLU A 272 26.07 5.75 3.19
N GLU A 273 25.53 6.36 4.23
CA GLU A 273 25.87 6.07 5.64
C GLU A 273 25.60 4.61 6.03
N LEU A 274 24.50 4.04 5.55
CA LEU A 274 24.01 2.71 5.93
C LEU A 274 24.33 1.62 4.90
N ARG A 275 24.94 1.96 3.76
CA ARG A 275 25.08 1.08 2.59
C ARG A 275 25.67 -0.29 2.92
N ASP A 276 26.65 -0.35 3.80
CA ASP A 276 27.35 -1.60 4.14
C ASP A 276 26.52 -2.53 5.03
N LEU A 277 25.45 -2.02 5.66
CA LEU A 277 24.48 -2.81 6.43
C LEU A 277 23.29 -3.27 5.60
N LEU A 278 22.91 -2.49 4.58
CA LEU A 278 21.69 -2.74 3.81
C LEU A 278 21.88 -3.92 2.85
N PRO A 279 20.84 -4.77 2.67
CA PRO A 279 20.84 -5.74 1.59
C PRO A 279 20.99 -5.06 0.24
N SER A 280 21.72 -5.69 -0.69
CA SER A 280 21.86 -5.15 -2.05
C SER A 280 20.52 -5.19 -2.80
N ALA A 281 20.37 -4.32 -3.81
CA ALA A 281 19.22 -4.34 -4.70
C ALA A 281 19.04 -5.70 -5.39
N ASP A 282 20.15 -6.35 -5.81
CA ASP A 282 20.10 -7.68 -6.42
C ASP A 282 19.57 -8.75 -5.47
N ALA A 283 19.97 -8.71 -4.19
CA ALA A 283 19.48 -9.64 -3.18
C ALA A 283 17.98 -9.44 -2.93
N LEU A 284 17.53 -8.20 -2.70
CA LEU A 284 16.13 -7.88 -2.43
C LEU A 284 15.22 -8.18 -3.61
N VAL A 285 15.65 -7.86 -4.83
CA VAL A 285 14.90 -8.20 -6.05
C VAL A 285 14.83 -9.72 -6.21
N THR A 286 15.91 -10.45 -5.96
CA THR A 286 15.91 -11.92 -5.99
C THR A 286 14.90 -12.50 -5.00
N ASP A 287 14.90 -12.03 -3.75
CA ASP A 287 13.97 -12.47 -2.72
C ASP A 287 12.52 -12.16 -3.10
N CYS A 288 12.25 -10.95 -3.61
CA CYS A 288 10.93 -10.57 -4.11
C CYS A 288 10.43 -11.53 -5.19
N LEU A 289 11.29 -11.85 -6.17
CA LEU A 289 10.93 -12.71 -7.30
C LEU A 289 10.77 -14.18 -6.89
N ASN A 290 11.57 -14.65 -5.94
CA ASN A 290 11.47 -16.01 -5.40
C ASN A 290 10.17 -16.23 -4.61
N ALA A 291 9.61 -15.18 -4.00
CA ALA A 291 8.33 -15.22 -3.31
C ALA A 291 7.11 -15.18 -4.26
N LEU A 292 7.31 -14.99 -5.57
CA LEU A 292 6.22 -14.99 -6.56
C LEU A 292 5.87 -16.40 -7.03
N PRO A 293 4.61 -16.62 -7.49
CA PRO A 293 4.25 -17.83 -8.20
C PRO A 293 5.14 -18.04 -9.43
N ARG A 294 5.61 -19.28 -9.64
CA ARG A 294 6.42 -19.63 -10.82
C ARG A 294 5.65 -19.45 -12.14
N SER A 295 4.33 -19.63 -12.12
CA SER A 295 3.49 -19.53 -13.32
C SER A 295 2.96 -18.12 -13.56
N TYR A 296 3.15 -17.61 -14.78
CA TYR A 296 2.54 -16.38 -15.28
C TYR A 296 1.02 -16.50 -15.54
N THR A 297 0.45 -17.70 -15.45
CA THR A 297 -1.01 -17.89 -15.55
C THR A 297 -1.71 -17.74 -14.20
N ALA A 298 -0.97 -17.76 -13.09
CA ALA A 298 -1.53 -17.58 -11.76
C ALA A 298 -2.27 -16.23 -11.61
N LYS A 299 -3.29 -16.19 -10.75
CA LYS A 299 -3.92 -14.93 -10.34
C LYS A 299 -2.92 -14.18 -9.45
N LEU A 300 -2.64 -12.91 -9.77
CA LEU A 300 -1.83 -12.04 -8.91
C LEU A 300 -2.66 -11.61 -7.70
N THR A 301 -2.26 -12.05 -6.52
CA THR A 301 -2.79 -11.54 -5.24
C THR A 301 -2.24 -10.14 -4.97
N ARG A 302 -2.82 -9.41 -3.99
CA ARG A 302 -2.27 -8.11 -3.57
C ARG A 302 -0.81 -8.23 -3.13
N ARG A 303 -0.48 -9.27 -2.36
CA ARG A 303 0.88 -9.59 -1.96
C ARG A 303 1.82 -9.76 -3.15
N ASN A 304 1.41 -10.48 -4.20
CA ASN A 304 2.25 -10.64 -5.39
C ASN A 304 2.46 -9.31 -6.13
N LYS A 305 1.45 -8.44 -6.16
CA LYS A 305 1.60 -7.08 -6.70
C LYS A 305 2.62 -6.27 -5.88
N ASN A 306 2.51 -6.28 -4.55
CA ASN A 306 3.45 -5.55 -3.69
C ASN A 306 4.91 -6.02 -3.89
N LEU A 307 5.15 -7.33 -4.00
CA LEU A 307 6.50 -7.86 -4.30
C LEU A 307 7.04 -7.36 -5.64
N ILE A 308 6.21 -7.30 -6.68
CA ILE A 308 6.62 -6.76 -7.99
C ILE A 308 6.90 -5.25 -7.89
N ASP A 309 6.11 -4.50 -7.11
CA ASP A 309 6.30 -3.05 -6.92
C ASP A 309 7.59 -2.76 -6.17
N ALA A 310 7.80 -3.40 -5.02
CA ALA A 310 8.99 -3.23 -4.21
C ALA A 310 10.27 -3.57 -5.01
N ALA A 311 10.24 -4.66 -5.79
CA ALA A 311 11.34 -4.99 -6.69
C ALA A 311 11.52 -3.96 -7.82
N SER A 312 10.43 -3.45 -8.39
CA SER A 312 10.48 -2.45 -9.46
C SER A 312 11.03 -1.10 -8.97
N ASN A 313 10.81 -0.75 -7.71
CA ASN A 313 11.36 0.46 -7.10
C ASN A 313 12.90 0.45 -7.07
N LEU A 314 13.50 -0.74 -6.93
CA LEU A 314 14.94 -0.98 -6.91
C LEU A 314 15.56 -1.22 -8.30
N ARG A 315 14.75 -1.23 -9.36
CA ARG A 315 15.16 -1.62 -10.72
C ARG A 315 16.41 -0.90 -11.23
N HIS A 316 16.60 0.38 -10.89
CA HIS A 316 17.74 1.17 -11.38
C HIS A 316 19.06 0.82 -10.69
N ALA A 317 19.01 0.16 -9.53
CA ALA A 317 20.17 -0.27 -8.75
C ALA A 317 20.55 -1.75 -8.99
N VAL A 318 19.76 -2.48 -9.79
CA VAL A 318 20.04 -3.89 -10.13
C VAL A 318 21.26 -3.99 -11.05
N THR A 319 22.25 -4.80 -10.66
CA THR A 319 23.50 -4.96 -11.42
C THR A 319 23.53 -6.23 -12.27
N ASP A 320 22.81 -7.28 -11.88
CA ASP A 320 22.69 -8.51 -12.68
C ASP A 320 21.72 -8.32 -13.87
N PRO A 321 22.19 -8.40 -15.13
CA PRO A 321 21.33 -8.27 -16.31
C PRO A 321 20.29 -9.38 -16.46
N ALA A 322 20.54 -10.58 -15.95
CA ALA A 322 19.59 -11.69 -15.99
C ALA A 322 18.43 -11.46 -15.04
N LEU A 323 18.73 -11.02 -13.81
CA LEU A 323 17.75 -10.61 -12.82
C LEU A 323 16.89 -9.46 -13.33
N LEU A 324 17.50 -8.42 -13.92
CA LEU A 324 16.78 -7.29 -14.51
C LEU A 324 15.78 -7.73 -15.60
N ARG A 325 16.17 -8.68 -16.46
CA ARG A 325 15.26 -9.24 -17.48
C ARG A 325 14.11 -10.06 -16.90
N GLU A 326 14.32 -10.76 -15.80
CA GLU A 326 13.22 -11.45 -15.10
C GLU A 326 12.27 -10.43 -14.46
N LEU A 327 12.80 -9.41 -13.77
CA LEU A 327 12.01 -8.34 -13.20
C LEU A 327 11.14 -7.65 -14.27
N ASP A 328 11.73 -7.27 -15.40
CA ASP A 328 11.00 -6.64 -16.52
C ASP A 328 9.85 -7.52 -17.04
N ARG A 329 10.05 -8.86 -17.10
CA ARG A 329 8.99 -9.80 -17.48
C ARG A 329 7.86 -9.84 -16.45
N ARG A 330 8.17 -9.73 -15.16
CA ARG A 330 7.18 -9.72 -14.07
C ARG A 330 6.39 -8.41 -14.02
N VAL A 331 7.05 -7.27 -14.24
CA VAL A 331 6.39 -5.97 -14.41
C VAL A 331 5.46 -6.01 -15.63
N ALA A 332 5.95 -6.50 -16.78
CA ALA A 332 5.13 -6.64 -17.99
C ALA A 332 3.92 -7.58 -17.80
N TRP A 333 4.08 -8.66 -17.01
CA TRP A 333 3.00 -9.55 -16.64
C TRP A 333 1.90 -8.83 -15.85
N ARG A 334 2.29 -8.07 -14.83
CA ARG A 334 1.35 -7.24 -14.06
C ARG A 334 0.63 -6.23 -14.95
N HIS A 335 1.37 -5.51 -15.80
CA HIS A 335 0.79 -4.51 -16.71
C HIS A 335 -0.21 -5.15 -17.69
N ARG A 336 0.11 -6.32 -18.25
CA ARG A 336 -0.79 -7.07 -19.13
C ARG A 336 -2.07 -7.47 -18.41
N ARG A 337 -2.00 -7.88 -17.14
CA ARG A 337 -3.19 -8.23 -16.34
C ARG A 337 -4.12 -7.04 -16.14
N ALA A 338 -3.58 -5.85 -15.91
CA ALA A 338 -4.39 -4.63 -15.86
C ALA A 338 -5.09 -4.36 -17.20
N ARG A 339 -4.37 -4.47 -18.32
CA ARG A 339 -4.95 -4.30 -19.66
C ARG A 339 -6.02 -5.33 -20.02
N LEU A 340 -5.86 -6.58 -19.60
CA LEU A 340 -6.86 -7.64 -19.87
C LEU A 340 -8.21 -7.38 -19.20
N GLN A 341 -8.27 -6.55 -18.15
CA GLN A 341 -9.55 -6.10 -17.58
C GLN A 341 -10.34 -5.16 -18.51
N LEU A 342 -9.74 -4.70 -19.63
CA LEU A 342 -10.46 -3.90 -20.64
C LEU A 342 -11.20 -4.76 -21.68
N THR A 343 -10.79 -6.02 -21.87
CA THR A 343 -11.30 -6.88 -22.95
C THR A 343 -12.28 -7.95 -22.47
N GLN A 344 -12.57 -7.99 -21.16
CA GLN A 344 -13.60 -8.81 -20.52
C GLN A 344 -14.73 -7.91 -20.06
#